data_AF-A0A518AHK0-F1
#
_entry.id   AF-A0A518AHK0-F1
#
_cell.length_a   1.000
_cell.length_b   1.000
_cell.length_c   1.000
_cell.angle_alpha   90.00
_cell.angle_beta   90.00
_cell.angle_gamma   90.00
#
_symmetry.space_group_name_H-M   'P 1'
#
loop_
_entity.id
_entity.type
_entity.pdbx_description
1 polymer ?
#
loop_
_entity_poly.entity_id
_entity_poly.type
_entity_poly.pdbx_seq_one_letter_code
_entity_poly.pdbx_strand_id
1 'polypeptide(L)'
;MAWIGNTPTGGLTCQVPRMLGSQVAELLKRLQPKVGRERRSTTRHAIPYIFELSPRDELPPELAQSFTVVGKDVCDRGIGFFHQKPIPYRHGMLEIELPDEGIVQLEVDLLWCRFTSFGWYESGGRLLGVTSGLSPACKAG
;
A
#
# COMPACT_ATOMS: atom_id res chain seq x y z
N MET A 1 48.48 -42.94 20.15
CA MET A 1 47.12 -43.48 19.94
C MET A 1 46.18 -42.65 20.80
N ALA A 2 45.12 -41.98 20.35
CA ALA A 2 44.53 -41.76 19.04
C ALA A 2 43.82 -40.39 19.10
N TRP A 3 43.77 -39.70 17.95
CA TRP A 3 42.93 -38.53 17.70
C TRP A 3 41.45 -38.88 17.87
N ILE A 4 40.66 -38.03 18.54
CA ILE A 4 39.19 -38.12 18.50
C ILE A 4 38.69 -36.91 17.72
N GLY A 5 38.03 -37.22 16.62
CA GLY A 5 37.65 -36.30 15.56
C GLY A 5 36.55 -35.31 15.95
N ASN A 6 36.62 -34.20 15.25
CA ASN A 6 35.66 -33.12 15.18
C ASN A 6 34.37 -33.60 14.48
N THR A 7 33.19 -33.28 15.00
CA THR A 7 31.95 -33.22 14.21
C THR A 7 31.30 -31.86 14.44
N PRO A 8 31.38 -30.93 13.47
CA PRO A 8 30.54 -29.74 13.49
C PRO A 8 29.13 -30.14 13.11
N THR A 9 28.18 -29.79 13.99
CA THR A 9 26.74 -29.77 13.74
C THR A 9 26.46 -29.04 12.43
N GLY A 10 25.93 -29.77 11.44
CA GLY A 10 25.53 -29.23 10.15
C GLY A 10 24.44 -28.18 10.31
N GLY A 11 24.82 -26.91 10.21
CA GLY A 11 23.90 -25.81 10.05
C GLY A 11 23.16 -25.96 8.72
N LEU A 12 21.83 -25.97 8.77
CA LEU A 12 20.96 -25.87 7.61
C LEU A 12 21.17 -24.49 6.98
N THR A 13 22.13 -24.38 6.07
CA THR A 13 22.26 -23.20 5.22
C THR A 13 21.22 -23.34 4.11
N CYS A 14 20.22 -22.47 4.13
CA CYS A 14 19.22 -22.35 3.07
C CYS A 14 19.93 -21.81 1.82
N GLN A 15 20.56 -22.69 1.04
CA GLN A 15 21.18 -22.33 -0.22
C GLN A 15 20.07 -22.06 -1.23
N VAL A 16 19.62 -20.81 -1.30
CA VAL A 16 18.78 -20.34 -2.40
C VAL A 16 19.54 -20.60 -3.71
N PRO A 17 19.02 -21.42 -4.65
CA PRO A 17 19.75 -21.72 -5.88
C PRO A 17 20.06 -20.43 -6.64
N ARG A 18 21.29 -20.28 -7.17
CA ARG A 18 21.74 -19.12 -7.98
C ARG A 18 20.78 -18.75 -9.13
N MET A 19 19.91 -19.67 -9.55
CA MET A 19 18.90 -19.47 -10.60
C MET A 19 17.64 -18.74 -10.13
N LEU A 20 17.33 -18.71 -8.82
CA LEU A 20 16.12 -18.06 -8.33
C LEU A 20 16.15 -16.54 -8.60
N GLY A 21 17.31 -15.90 -8.40
CA GLY A 21 17.44 -14.45 -8.59
C GLY A 21 17.12 -14.00 -10.02
N SER A 22 17.61 -14.73 -11.03
CA SER A 22 17.32 -14.40 -12.43
C SER A 22 15.87 -14.71 -12.81
N GLN A 23 15.29 -15.79 -12.29
CA GLN A 23 13.89 -16.13 -12.50
C GLN A 23 12.94 -15.09 -11.88
N VAL A 24 13.23 -14.64 -10.65
CA VAL A 24 12.50 -13.56 -9.98
C VAL A 24 12.64 -12.26 -10.76
N ALA A 25 13.85 -11.90 -11.21
CA ALA A 25 14.05 -10.69 -12.01
C ALA A 25 13.24 -10.70 -13.32
N GLU A 26 13.20 -11.83 -14.02
CA GLU A 26 12.40 -12.01 -15.23
C GLU A 26 10.89 -11.95 -14.93
N LEU A 27 10.44 -12.56 -13.84
CA LEU A 27 9.06 -12.46 -13.39
C LEU A 27 8.69 -11.00 -13.10
N LEU A 28 9.53 -10.27 -12.36
CA LEU A 28 9.30 -8.86 -12.04
C LEU A 28 9.20 -8.00 -13.30
N LYS A 29 10.07 -8.21 -14.30
CA LYS A 29 9.99 -7.53 -15.60
C LYS A 29 8.67 -7.78 -16.33
N ARG A 30 8.11 -8.99 -16.20
CA ARG A 30 6.82 -9.35 -16.81
C ARG A 30 5.62 -8.81 -16.04
N LEU A 31 5.73 -8.75 -14.71
CA LEU A 31 4.69 -8.19 -13.83
C LEU A 31 4.65 -6.66 -13.89
N GLN A 32 5.75 -6.01 -14.27
CA GLN A 32 5.76 -4.57 -14.51
C GLN A 32 4.73 -4.23 -15.61
N PRO A 33 3.73 -3.39 -15.32
CA PRO A 33 2.73 -3.02 -16.31
C PRO A 33 3.41 -2.35 -17.50
N LYS A 34 3.14 -2.85 -18.71
CA LYS A 34 3.60 -2.23 -19.96
C LYS A 34 2.88 -0.90 -20.12
N VAL A 35 3.52 0.19 -19.68
CA VAL A 35 2.98 1.54 -19.84
C VAL A 35 3.10 1.92 -21.32
N GLY A 36 2.10 1.57 -22.13
CA GLY A 36 2.11 1.79 -23.59
C GLY A 36 2.10 3.26 -24.01
N ARG A 37 1.79 4.18 -23.08
CA ARG A 37 1.98 5.63 -23.15
C ARG A 37 1.71 6.19 -21.76
N GLU A 38 2.72 6.74 -21.09
CA GLU A 38 2.54 7.38 -19.78
C GLU A 38 1.64 8.59 -19.94
N ARG A 39 0.42 8.53 -19.39
CA ARG A 39 -0.57 9.63 -19.43
C ARG A 39 -0.49 10.49 -18.17
N ARG A 40 0.24 10.04 -17.14
CA ARG A 40 0.31 10.71 -15.84
C ARG A 40 1.52 11.62 -15.84
N SER A 41 1.27 12.91 -15.59
CA SER A 41 2.31 13.93 -15.51
C SER A 41 3.10 13.91 -14.20
N THR A 42 2.69 13.09 -13.23
CA THR A 42 3.21 13.12 -11.86
C THR A 42 3.72 11.74 -11.44
N THR A 43 4.92 11.71 -10.88
CA THR A 43 5.52 10.52 -10.27
C THR A 43 4.67 10.04 -9.11
N ARG A 44 4.37 8.74 -9.09
CA ARG A 44 3.69 8.08 -7.97
C ARG A 44 4.67 7.21 -7.18
N HIS A 45 4.57 7.27 -5.87
CA HIS A 45 5.35 6.47 -4.93
C HIS A 45 4.53 5.28 -4.47
N ALA A 46 5.13 4.08 -4.46
CA ALA A 46 4.46 2.90 -3.92
C ALA A 46 4.26 3.04 -2.42
N ILE A 47 3.06 2.71 -1.94
CA ILE A 47 2.70 2.81 -0.52
C ILE A 47 1.94 1.56 -0.05
N PRO A 48 2.62 0.41 0.11
CA PRO A 48 1.99 -0.87 0.46
C PRO A 48 1.61 -0.95 1.95
N TYR A 49 0.89 0.04 2.46
CA TYR A 49 0.43 0.14 3.84
C TYR A 49 -1.06 -0.13 3.94
N ILE A 50 -1.51 -0.56 5.11
CA ILE A 50 -2.93 -0.75 5.41
C ILE A 50 -3.46 0.56 6.00
N PHE A 51 -4.62 1.00 5.53
CA PHE A 51 -5.31 2.20 6.02
C PHE A 51 -6.76 1.86 6.35
N GLU A 52 -7.38 2.68 7.17
CA GLU A 52 -8.83 2.71 7.32
C GLU A 52 -9.40 3.80 6.40
N LEU A 53 -10.46 3.49 5.67
CA LEU A 53 -11.24 4.43 4.89
C LEU A 53 -12.63 4.50 5.50
N SER A 54 -13.04 5.68 5.96
CA SER A 54 -14.39 5.94 6.47
C SER A 54 -15.12 6.96 5.59
N PRO A 55 -16.45 6.98 5.58
CA PRO A 55 -17.20 8.02 4.86
C PRO A 55 -16.96 9.39 5.51
N ARG A 56 -16.75 10.42 4.68
CA ARG A 56 -16.59 11.80 5.16
C ARG A 56 -17.92 12.44 5.54
N ASP A 57 -18.93 12.16 4.74
CA ASP A 57 -20.28 12.72 4.83
C ASP A 57 -21.16 11.87 5.76
N GLU A 58 -22.20 12.49 6.32
CA GLU A 58 -23.20 11.75 7.09
C GLU A 58 -24.02 10.87 6.15
N LEU A 59 -23.96 9.56 6.39
CA LEU A 59 -24.62 8.54 5.58
C LEU A 59 -25.56 7.70 6.44
N PRO A 60 -26.58 7.07 5.84
CA PRO A 60 -27.36 6.04 6.51
C PRO A 60 -26.45 4.94 7.09
N PRO A 61 -26.79 4.35 8.25
CA PRO A 61 -25.95 3.36 8.92
C PRO A 61 -25.50 2.19 8.03
N GLU A 62 -26.33 1.78 7.07
CA GLU A 62 -26.03 0.71 6.12
C GLU A 62 -24.92 1.07 5.10
N LEU A 63 -24.69 2.37 4.86
CA LEU A 63 -23.63 2.88 3.99
C LEU A 63 -22.46 3.50 4.76
N ALA A 64 -22.62 3.72 6.07
CA ALA A 64 -21.68 4.43 6.93
C ALA A 64 -20.46 3.59 7.39
N GLN A 65 -20.26 2.40 6.81
CA GLN A 65 -19.21 1.48 7.27
C GLN A 65 -17.80 1.92 6.83
N SER A 66 -16.81 1.76 7.71
CA SER A 66 -15.40 1.86 7.34
C SER A 66 -14.90 0.62 6.59
N PHE A 67 -13.84 0.79 5.81
CA PHE A 67 -13.19 -0.25 5.03
C PHE A 67 -11.69 -0.27 5.31
N THR A 68 -11.15 -1.44 5.58
CA THR A 68 -9.71 -1.67 5.51
C THR A 68 -9.26 -1.69 4.05
N VAL A 69 -8.32 -0.84 3.71
CA VAL A 69 -7.77 -0.72 2.35
C VAL A 69 -6.26 -0.93 2.35
N VAL A 70 -5.71 -1.44 1.26
CA VAL A 70 -4.27 -1.64 1.06
C VAL A 70 -3.78 -0.64 0.03
N GLY A 71 -2.92 0.28 0.45
CA GLY A 71 -2.31 1.26 -0.42
C GLY A 71 -1.54 0.61 -1.57
N LYS A 72 -1.66 1.21 -2.74
CA LYS A 72 -0.94 0.82 -3.95
C LYS A 72 0.13 1.86 -4.27
N ASP A 73 -0.32 3.08 -4.50
CA ASP A 73 0.53 4.19 -4.88
C ASP A 73 -0.09 5.54 -4.51
N VAL A 74 0.73 6.58 -4.34
CA VAL A 74 0.30 7.94 -4.00
C VAL A 74 1.17 8.98 -4.71
N CYS A 75 0.58 10.13 -5.01
CA CYS A 75 1.28 11.36 -5.33
C CYS A 75 0.61 12.54 -4.63
N ASP A 76 1.14 13.75 -4.84
CA ASP A 76 0.62 15.01 -4.32
C ASP A 76 -0.89 15.25 -4.51
N ARG A 77 -1.49 14.68 -5.57
CA ARG A 77 -2.88 14.92 -5.97
C ARG A 77 -3.79 13.71 -5.87
N GLY A 78 -3.28 12.53 -5.59
CA GLY A 78 -4.12 11.34 -5.68
C GLY A 78 -3.49 10.08 -5.14
N ILE A 79 -4.35 9.11 -4.88
CA ILE A 79 -4.02 7.84 -4.25
C ILE A 79 -4.68 6.69 -5.02
N GLY A 80 -4.02 5.54 -5.05
CA GLY A 80 -4.56 4.27 -5.48
C GLY A 80 -4.46 3.25 -4.34
N PHE A 81 -5.48 2.40 -4.20
CA PHE A 81 -5.54 1.36 -3.17
C PHE A 81 -6.43 0.19 -3.59
N PHE A 82 -6.28 -0.93 -2.88
CA PHE A 82 -7.08 -2.13 -3.03
C PHE A 82 -8.00 -2.36 -1.83
N HIS A 83 -9.15 -2.99 -2.06
CA HIS A 83 -10.12 -3.32 -1.01
C HIS A 83 -10.95 -4.55 -1.40
N GLN A 84 -11.54 -5.25 -0.43
CA GLN A 84 -12.22 -6.52 -0.68
C GLN A 84 -13.73 -6.39 -0.96
N LYS A 85 -14.34 -5.27 -0.58
CA LYS A 85 -15.79 -5.07 -0.65
C LYS A 85 -16.09 -3.75 -1.35
N PRO A 86 -17.14 -3.65 -2.19
CA PRO A 86 -17.52 -2.39 -2.82
C PRO A 86 -17.71 -1.28 -1.78
N ILE A 87 -17.10 -0.12 -2.03
CA ILE A 87 -17.25 1.07 -1.20
C ILE A 87 -18.49 1.83 -1.70
N PRO A 88 -19.51 2.06 -0.86
CA PRO A 88 -20.79 2.65 -1.27
C PRO A 88 -20.82 4.18 -1.26
N TYR A 89 -19.70 4.83 -0.93
CA TYR A 89 -19.59 6.28 -0.87
C TYR A 89 -18.44 6.80 -1.72
N ARG A 90 -18.53 8.09 -2.07
CA ARG A 90 -17.57 8.76 -2.94
C ARG A 90 -16.57 9.60 -2.16
N HIS A 91 -17.00 10.28 -1.12
CA HIS A 91 -16.12 11.09 -0.28
C HIS A 91 -15.76 10.30 0.98
N GLY A 92 -14.47 10.17 1.23
CA GLY A 92 -13.97 9.44 2.39
C GLY A 92 -12.83 10.15 3.11
N MET A 93 -12.56 9.66 4.31
CA MET A 93 -11.40 10.00 5.10
C MET A 93 -10.50 8.77 5.20
N LEU A 94 -9.27 8.91 4.73
CA LEU A 94 -8.22 7.91 4.93
C LEU A 94 -7.49 8.21 6.23
N GLU A 95 -7.50 7.26 7.15
CA GLU A 95 -6.76 7.33 8.39
C GLU A 95 -5.44 6.55 8.27
N ILE A 96 -4.34 7.25 8.54
CA ILE A 96 -2.98 6.72 8.45
C ILE A 96 -2.32 6.87 9.82
N GLU A 97 -2.00 5.73 10.42
CA GLU A 97 -1.15 5.70 11.62
C GLU A 97 0.31 5.81 11.20
N LEU A 98 0.97 6.87 11.65
CA LEU A 98 2.40 7.06 11.47
C LEU A 98 3.12 6.73 12.78
N PRO A 99 4.15 5.85 12.74
CA PRO A 99 5.00 5.63 13.89
C PRO A 99 5.53 6.97 14.41
N ASP A 100 5.40 7.21 15.70
CA ASP A 100 5.88 8.40 16.43
C ASP A 100 5.21 9.75 16.06
N GLU A 101 4.39 9.81 15.00
CA GLU A 101 3.77 11.05 14.50
C GLU A 101 2.24 11.09 14.67
N GLY A 102 1.64 9.98 15.12
CA GLY A 102 0.21 9.88 15.44
C GLY A 102 -0.65 9.61 14.20
N ILE A 103 -1.87 10.14 14.21
CA ILE A 103 -2.88 9.86 13.19
C ILE A 103 -2.99 11.02 12.21
N VAL A 104 -2.75 10.71 10.93
CA VAL A 104 -2.97 11.64 9.82
C VAL A 104 -4.24 11.25 9.08
N GLN A 105 -5.13 12.22 8.90
CA GLN A 105 -6.37 12.03 8.16
C GLN A 105 -6.33 12.78 6.83
N LEU A 106 -6.46 12.04 5.72
CA LEU A 106 -6.50 12.58 4.36
C LEU A 106 -7.91 12.50 3.79
N GLU A 107 -8.43 13.62 3.31
CA GLU A 107 -9.72 13.65 2.62
C GLU A 107 -9.54 13.21 1.16
N VAL A 108 -10.41 12.31 0.68
CA VAL A 108 -10.34 11.73 -0.65
C VAL A 108 -11.68 11.73 -1.39
N ASP A 109 -11.66 12.18 -2.64
CA ASP A 109 -12.75 11.99 -3.62
C ASP A 109 -12.46 10.76 -4.49
N LEU A 110 -13.24 9.70 -4.35
CA LEU A 110 -13.10 8.47 -5.15
C LEU A 110 -13.58 8.69 -6.59
N LEU A 111 -12.66 8.54 -7.54
CA LEU A 111 -12.92 8.86 -8.95
C LEU A 111 -13.32 7.63 -9.77
N TRP A 112 -12.77 6.47 -9.43
CA TRP A 112 -13.07 5.21 -10.10
C TRP A 112 -12.87 4.03 -9.15
N CYS A 113 -13.62 2.96 -9.41
CA CYS A 113 -13.53 1.68 -8.72
C CYS A 113 -13.64 0.59 -9.78
N ARG A 114 -12.74 -0.38 -9.73
CA ARG A 114 -12.66 -1.49 -10.69
C ARG A 114 -12.54 -2.80 -9.95
N PHE A 115 -13.43 -3.74 -10.23
CA PHE A 115 -13.23 -5.12 -9.81
C PHE A 115 -12.00 -5.72 -10.51
N THR A 116 -11.15 -6.35 -9.71
CA THR A 116 -9.96 -7.08 -10.14
C THR A 116 -10.19 -8.58 -9.97
N SER A 117 -9.27 -9.41 -10.46
CA SER A 117 -9.29 -10.84 -10.19
C SER A 117 -9.11 -11.14 -8.69
N PHE A 118 -9.56 -12.32 -8.24
CA PHE A 118 -9.40 -12.81 -6.86
C PHE A 118 -10.24 -12.11 -5.77
N GLY A 119 -11.36 -11.47 -6.15
CA GLY A 119 -12.30 -10.92 -5.17
C GLY A 119 -11.89 -9.56 -4.60
N TRP A 120 -10.94 -8.88 -5.24
CA TRP A 120 -10.48 -7.55 -4.84
C TRP A 120 -10.98 -6.49 -5.80
N TYR A 121 -11.08 -5.27 -5.31
CA TYR A 121 -11.34 -4.07 -6.07
C TYR A 121 -10.10 -3.18 -5.99
N GLU A 122 -9.83 -2.47 -7.08
CA GLU A 122 -8.86 -1.38 -7.14
C GLU A 122 -9.65 -0.08 -7.25
N SER A 123 -9.35 0.89 -6.40
CA SER A 123 -9.91 2.23 -6.47
C SER A 123 -8.81 3.27 -6.60
N GLY A 124 -9.16 4.40 -7.23
CA GLY A 124 -8.32 5.58 -7.26
C GLY A 124 -9.10 6.83 -6.93
N GLY A 125 -8.50 7.69 -6.13
CA GLY A 125 -9.10 8.93 -5.68
C GLY A 125 -8.18 10.14 -5.85
N ARG A 126 -8.78 11.32 -5.76
CA ARG A 126 -8.11 12.61 -5.66
C ARG A 126 -8.01 12.99 -4.19
N LEU A 127 -6.83 13.41 -3.75
CA LEU A 127 -6.63 13.97 -2.41
C LEU A 127 -7.17 15.41 -2.38
N LEU A 128 -7.97 15.73 -1.38
CA LEU A 128 -8.62 17.04 -1.21
C LEU A 128 -7.97 17.89 -0.12
N GLY A 129 -7.45 17.26 0.93
CA GLY A 129 -6.83 17.96 2.05
C GLY A 129 -6.35 17.04 3.16
N VAL A 130 -5.80 17.65 4.21
CA VAL A 130 -5.35 17.00 5.45
C VAL A 130 -6.12 17.61 6.62
N THR A 131 -6.81 16.80 7.43
CA THR A 131 -7.70 17.30 8.48
C THR A 131 -7.06 17.26 9.89
N SER A 132 -6.35 16.17 10.21
CA SER A 132 -5.46 16.09 11.37
C SER A 132 -4.01 15.95 10.86
N GLY A 133 -3.14 16.84 11.31
CA GLY A 133 -1.82 17.03 10.73
C GLY A 133 -0.72 16.23 11.41
N LEU A 134 0.23 15.77 10.59
CA LEU A 134 1.64 15.68 10.96
C LEU A 134 2.01 16.92 11.77
N SER A 135 2.40 16.77 13.05
CA SER A 135 3.02 17.91 13.74
C SER A 135 4.21 18.36 12.90
N PRO A 136 4.38 19.67 12.62
CA PRO A 136 5.54 20.13 11.89
C PRO A 136 6.76 19.66 12.69
N ALA A 137 7.57 18.78 12.09
CA ALA A 137 8.78 18.28 12.72
C ALA A 137 9.52 19.45 13.37
N CYS A 138 9.73 19.35 14.68
CA CYS A 138 10.47 20.32 15.46
C CYS A 138 11.81 20.56 14.74
N LYS A 139 12.04 21.77 14.23
CA LYS A 139 13.30 22.11 13.58
C LYS A 139 14.41 21.97 14.63
N ALA A 140 15.25 20.95 14.48
CA ALA A 140 16.52 20.90 15.20
C ALA A 140 17.39 22.07 14.69
N GLY A 141 17.66 23.01 15.60
CA GLY A 141 18.71 24.02 15.45
C GLY A 141 20.07 23.46 15.85
#